data_AF-A0A345HSK4-F1
#
_entry.id   AF-A0A345HSK4-F1
#
_cell.length_a   1.000
_cell.length_b   1.000
_cell.length_c   1.000
_cell.angle_alpha   90.00
_cell.angle_beta   90.00
_cell.angle_gamma   90.00
#
_symmetry.space_group_name_H-M   'P 1'
#
loop_
_entity.id
_entity.type
_entity.pdbx_description
1 polymer ?
#
loop_
_entity_poly.entity_id
_entity_poly.type
_entity_poly.pdbx_seq_one_letter_code
_entity_poly.pdbx_strand_id
1 'polypeptide(L)'
;MASDLSISVKDLRASAGAADDLVTDLKPVLKKAVDELSTAAASLRGWDAAPRMGQTSDGWGRALGTVCDRLCAHASGMRILANGRDIMEEEVRSSFAGW
;
A
#
# COMPACT_ATOMS: atom_id res chain seq x y z
N MET A 1 17.02 11.96 -27.40
CA MET A 1 17.05 10.50 -27.14
C MET A 1 16.17 10.24 -25.93
N ALA A 2 14.94 9.80 -26.14
CA ALA A 2 13.94 9.58 -25.09
C ALA A 2 13.20 8.27 -25.38
N SER A 3 13.98 7.21 -25.65
CA SER A 3 13.46 5.95 -26.18
C SER A 3 13.52 4.81 -25.18
N ASP A 4 13.58 5.08 -23.86
CA ASP A 4 13.77 4.02 -22.87
C ASP A 4 13.06 4.25 -21.53
N LEU A 5 12.00 5.07 -21.52
CA LEU A 5 11.17 5.30 -20.33
C LEU A 5 9.76 4.72 -20.47
N SER A 6 9.55 3.73 -21.36
CA SER A 6 8.25 3.07 -21.47
C SER A 6 8.15 1.96 -20.42
N ILE A 7 7.77 2.31 -19.19
CA ILE A 7 7.37 1.31 -18.20
C ILE A 7 6.22 0.50 -18.83
N SER A 8 6.37 -0.82 -18.94
CA SER A 8 5.34 -1.64 -19.59
C SER A 8 4.10 -1.74 -18.68
N VAL A 9 2.90 -1.79 -19.29
CA VAL A 9 1.64 -1.98 -18.55
C VAL A 9 1.69 -3.26 -17.70
N LYS A 10 2.37 -4.30 -18.21
CA LYS A 10 2.58 -5.55 -17.50
C LYS A 10 3.41 -5.35 -16.23
N ASP A 11 4.45 -4.52 -16.28
CA ASP A 11 5.31 -4.23 -15.12
C ASP A 11 4.58 -3.37 -14.08
N LEU A 12 3.73 -2.44 -14.51
CA LEU A 12 2.86 -1.67 -13.61
C LEU A 12 1.85 -2.58 -12.90
N ARG A 13 1.24 -3.53 -13.62
CA ARG A 13 0.31 -4.51 -13.03
C ARG A 13 1.03 -5.49 -12.10
N ALA A 14 2.22 -5.96 -12.47
CA ALA A 14 3.04 -6.82 -11.63
C ALA A 14 3.49 -6.10 -10.35
N SER A 15 3.87 -4.83 -10.45
CA SER A 15 4.24 -4.01 -9.30
C SER A 15 3.05 -3.70 -8.39
N ALA A 16 1.86 -3.50 -8.96
CA ALA A 16 0.62 -3.39 -8.19
C ALA A 16 0.32 -4.68 -7.42
N GLY A 17 0.42 -5.84 -8.09
CA GLY A 17 0.24 -7.15 -7.47
C GLY A 17 1.25 -7.40 -6.34
N ALA A 18 2.54 -7.10 -6.56
CA ALA A 18 3.56 -7.21 -5.53
C ALA A 18 3.27 -6.31 -4.31
N ALA A 19 2.71 -5.12 -4.53
CA ALA A 19 2.28 -4.25 -3.45
C ALA A 19 1.05 -4.81 -2.69
N ASP A 20 0.10 -5.45 -3.38
CA ASP A 20 -1.03 -6.13 -2.72
C ASP A 20 -0.57 -7.34 -1.90
N ASP A 21 0.36 -8.14 -2.43
CA ASP A 21 0.95 -9.28 -1.74
C ASP A 21 1.68 -8.80 -0.48
N LEU A 22 2.46 -7.72 -0.60
CA LEU A 22 3.14 -7.10 0.55
C LEU A 22 2.13 -6.64 1.62
N VAL A 23 1.02 -6.04 1.22
CA VAL A 23 -0.06 -5.66 2.15
C VAL A 23 -0.69 -6.89 2.78
N THR A 24 -0.94 -7.94 2.01
CA THR A 24 -1.55 -9.18 2.49
C THR A 24 -0.68 -9.87 3.53
N ASP A 25 0.64 -9.90 3.31
CA ASP A 25 1.62 -10.50 4.20
C ASP A 25 1.89 -9.64 5.44
N LEU A 26 1.99 -8.31 5.28
CA LEU A 26 2.29 -7.40 6.39
C LEU A 26 1.10 -7.21 7.32
N LYS A 27 -0.13 -7.11 6.80
CA LYS A 27 -1.33 -6.82 7.60
C LYS A 27 -1.53 -7.73 8.81
N PRO A 28 -1.40 -9.08 8.73
CA PRO A 28 -1.54 -9.94 9.91
C PRO A 28 -0.41 -9.74 10.93
N VAL A 29 0.82 -9.53 10.47
CA VAL A 29 1.99 -9.29 11.35
C VAL A 29 1.84 -7.96 12.08
N LEU A 30 1.43 -6.91 11.38
CA LEU A 30 1.20 -5.59 11.96
C LEU A 30 0.04 -5.60 12.95
N LYS A 31 -1.05 -6.29 12.60
CA LYS A 31 -2.18 -6.48 13.51
C LYS A 31 -1.74 -7.19 14.80
N LYS A 32 -0.97 -8.27 14.68
CA LYS A 32 -0.43 -9.00 15.83
C LYS A 32 0.43 -8.10 16.72
N ALA A 33 1.33 -7.32 16.14
CA ALA A 33 2.19 -6.41 16.90
C ALA A 33 1.38 -5.34 17.67
N VAL A 34 0.34 -4.78 17.05
CA VAL A 34 -0.56 -3.82 17.71
C VAL A 34 -1.36 -4.49 18.83
N ASP A 35 -1.88 -5.69 18.60
CA ASP A 35 -2.64 -6.44 19.62
C ASP A 35 -1.74 -6.83 20.81
N GLU A 36 -0.48 -7.21 20.58
CA GLU A 36 0.52 -7.49 21.61
C GLU A 36 0.91 -6.22 22.39
N LEU A 37 1.14 -5.09 21.72
CA LEU A 37 1.43 -3.81 22.37
C LEU A 37 0.26 -3.34 23.24
N SER A 38 -0.97 -3.48 22.76
CA SER A 38 -2.18 -3.18 23.51
C SER A 38 -2.32 -4.08 24.75
N THR A 39 -2.05 -5.37 24.59
CA THR A 39 -2.04 -6.34 25.69
C THR A 39 -0.98 -5.99 26.74
N ALA A 40 0.25 -5.69 26.30
CA ALA A 40 1.33 -5.28 27.20
C ALA A 40 0.99 -3.97 27.95
N ALA A 41 0.40 -2.99 27.27
CA ALA A 41 -0.07 -1.76 27.90
C ALA A 41 -1.19 -2.03 28.93
N ALA A 42 -2.10 -2.95 28.64
CA ALA A 42 -3.16 -3.36 29.57
C ALA A 42 -2.60 -4.08 30.81
N SER A 43 -1.60 -4.95 30.62
CA SER A 43 -0.91 -5.66 31.72
C SER A 43 -0.16 -4.73 32.67
N LEU A 44 0.18 -3.52 32.22
CA LEU A 44 0.89 -2.52 33.02
C LEU A 44 -0.04 -1.51 33.68
N ARG A 45 -1.36 -1.66 33.56
CA ARG A 45 -2.32 -0.80 34.27
C ARG A 45 -2.03 -0.84 35.78
N GLY A 46 -1.69 0.32 36.34
CA GLY A 46 -1.29 0.49 37.74
C GLY A 46 0.17 0.89 37.93
N TRP A 47 0.98 0.86 36.86
CA TRP A 47 2.36 1.34 36.88
C TRP A 47 2.41 2.75 36.30
N ASP A 48 3.24 3.63 36.86
CA ASP A 48 3.41 5.03 36.40
C ASP A 48 3.81 5.14 34.91
N ALA A 49 4.42 4.08 34.35
CA ALA A 49 4.82 4.02 32.96
C ALA A 49 3.68 3.67 31.98
N ALA A 50 2.54 3.18 32.47
CA ALA A 50 1.43 2.70 31.63
C ALA A 50 0.92 3.74 30.62
N PRO A 51 0.76 5.04 30.97
CA PRO A 51 0.32 6.06 30.01
C PRO A 51 1.31 6.25 28.85
N ARG A 52 2.63 6.20 29.10
CA ARG A 52 3.66 6.35 28.05
C ARG A 52 3.70 5.14 27.12
N MET A 53 3.45 3.95 27.65
CA MET A 53 3.38 2.72 26.85
C MET A 53 2.11 2.67 26.00
N GLY A 54 0.97 3.14 26.51
CA GLY A 54 -0.23 3.35 25.71
C GLY A 54 0.01 4.32 24.54
N GLN A 55 0.63 5.47 24.80
CA GLN A 55 0.97 6.44 23.76
C GLN A 55 1.92 5.87 22.69
N THR A 56 2.91 5.07 23.11
CA THR A 56 3.82 4.38 22.20
C THR A 56 3.07 3.38 21.32
N SER A 57 2.19 2.56 21.93
CA SER A 57 1.35 1.60 21.21
C SER A 57 0.47 2.30 20.16
N ASP A 58 -0.22 3.38 20.54
CA ASP A 58 -1.08 4.15 19.63
C ASP A 58 -0.28 4.84 18.51
N GLY A 59 0.92 5.31 18.82
CA GLY A 59 1.85 5.89 17.85
C GLY A 59 2.25 4.88 16.77
N TRP A 60 2.69 3.69 17.19
CA TRP A 60 3.02 2.60 16.27
C TRP A 60 1.80 2.13 15.47
N GLY A 61 0.64 1.97 16.11
CA GLY A 61 -0.59 1.58 15.41
C GLY A 61 -0.95 2.54 14.27
N ARG A 62 -0.88 3.85 14.51
CA ARG A 62 -1.12 4.87 13.46
C ARG A 62 -0.08 4.85 12.35
N ALA A 63 1.20 4.75 12.70
CA ALA A 63 2.28 4.71 11.72
C ALA A 63 2.15 3.50 10.80
N LEU A 64 1.87 2.33 11.37
CA LEU A 64 1.67 1.07 10.63
C LEU A 64 0.42 1.11 9.75
N GLY A 65 -0.69 1.66 10.25
CA GLY A 65 -1.89 1.90 9.43
C GLY A 65 -1.60 2.79 8.23
N THR A 66 -0.85 3.88 8.43
CA THR A 66 -0.45 4.79 7.35
C THR A 66 0.40 4.10 6.28
N VAL A 67 1.27 3.18 6.66
CA VAL A 67 2.09 2.40 5.71
C VAL A 67 1.19 1.50 4.85
N CYS A 68 0.25 0.78 5.45
CA CYS A 68 -0.73 -0.03 4.72
C CYS A 68 -1.54 0.82 3.73
N ASP A 69 -2.06 1.97 4.18
CA ASP A 69 -2.86 2.85 3.32
C ASP A 69 -2.05 3.36 2.12
N ARG A 70 -0.77 3.71 2.33
CA ARG A 70 0.13 4.14 1.25
C ARG A 70 0.41 3.04 0.25
N LEU A 71 0.64 1.81 0.70
CA LEU A 71 0.84 0.66 -0.19
C LEU A 71 -0.40 0.39 -1.04
N CYS A 72 -1.59 0.41 -0.43
CA CYS A 72 -2.86 0.29 -1.14
C CYS A 72 -3.08 1.42 -2.16
N ALA A 73 -2.74 2.66 -1.79
CA ALA A 73 -2.82 3.81 -2.69
C ALA A 73 -1.84 3.69 -3.87
N HIS A 74 -0.62 3.21 -3.63
CA HIS A 74 0.36 2.94 -4.70
C HIS A 74 -0.11 1.85 -5.65
N ALA A 75 -0.62 0.72 -5.13
CA ALA A 75 -1.21 -0.34 -5.96
C ALA A 75 -2.36 0.20 -6.83
N SER A 76 -3.25 1.02 -6.24
CA SER A 76 -4.36 1.65 -6.96
C SER A 76 -3.88 2.62 -8.05
N GLY A 77 -2.90 3.47 -7.75
CA GLY A 77 -2.31 4.39 -8.71
C GLY A 77 -1.65 3.66 -9.88
N MET A 78 -0.90 2.59 -9.63
CA MET A 78 -0.29 1.77 -10.68
C MET A 78 -1.34 1.12 -11.60
N ARG A 79 -2.47 0.68 -11.05
CA ARG A 79 -3.60 0.16 -11.86
C ARG A 79 -4.27 1.25 -12.69
N ILE A 80 -4.45 2.45 -12.14
CA ILE A 80 -5.03 3.59 -12.87
C ILE A 80 -4.12 3.96 -14.06
N LEU A 81 -2.81 4.03 -13.83
CA LEU A 81 -1.85 4.31 -14.89
C LEU A 81 -1.84 3.23 -15.98
N ALA A 82 -1.88 1.95 -15.58
CA ALA A 82 -1.99 0.82 -16.50
C ALA A 82 -3.27 0.91 -17.37
N ASN A 83 -4.42 1.16 -16.75
CA ASN A 83 -5.70 1.24 -17.44
C ASN A 83 -5.81 2.49 -18.34
N GLY A 84 -5.29 3.63 -17.89
CA GLY A 84 -5.26 4.85 -18.70
C GLY A 84 -4.41 4.68 -19.96
N ARG A 85 -3.30 3.94 -19.88
CA ARG A 85 -2.49 3.59 -21.04
C ARG A 85 -3.23 2.67 -22.02
N ASP A 86 -3.93 1.66 -21.53
CA ASP A 86 -4.72 0.75 -22.38
C ASP A 86 -5.83 1.49 -23.15
N ILE A 87 -6.53 2.42 -22.48
CA ILE A 87 -7.56 3.27 -23.12
C ILE A 87 -6.95 4.13 -24.22
N MET A 88 -5.80 4.76 -23.95
CA MET A 88 -5.11 5.62 -24.91
C MET A 88 -4.62 4.83 -26.14
N GLU A 89 -4.08 3.63 -25.93
CA GLU A 89 -3.64 2.75 -27.02
C GLU A 89 -4.84 2.26 -27.87
N GLU A 90 -6.00 2.00 -27.26
CA GLU A 90 -7.24 1.66 -27.98
C GLU A 90 -7.76 2.82 -28.82
N GLU A 91 -7.83 4.04 -28.27
CA GLU A 91 -8.30 5.24 -28.99
C GLU A 91 -7.42 5.56 -30.19
N VAL A 92 -6.10 5.45 -30.03
CA VAL A 92 -5.15 5.64 -31.14
C VAL A 92 -5.37 4.58 -32.21
N ARG A 93 -5.50 3.30 -31.82
CA ARG A 93 -5.72 2.20 -32.77
C ARG A 93 -7.04 2.35 -33.52
N SER A 94 -8.11 2.72 -32.82
CA SER A 94 -9.43 3.01 -33.40
C SER A 94 -9.36 4.17 -34.40
N SER A 95 -8.60 5.22 -34.08
CA SER A 95 -8.42 6.38 -34.96
C SER A 95 -7.72 6.02 -36.28
N PHE A 96 -6.80 5.05 -36.27
CA PHE A 96 -6.12 4.56 -37.47
C PHE A 96 -6.90 3.46 -38.21
N ALA A 97 -7.79 2.73 -37.55
CA ALA A 97 -8.65 1.72 -38.18
C ALA A 97 -9.86 2.32 -38.94
N GLY A 98 -10.13 3.61 -38.75
CA GLY A 98 -11.21 4.35 -39.42
C GLY A 98 -10.79 5.14 -40.66
N TRP A 99 -9.56 4.99 -41.15
CA TRP A 99 -9.03 5.61 -42.38
C TRP A 99 -8.90 4.61 -43.52
#